data_AF-A0A1H8TUI3-F1
#
_entry.id   AF-A0A1H8TUI3-F1
#
_cell.length_a   1.000
_cell.length_b   1.000
_cell.length_c   1.000
_cell.angle_alpha   90.00
_cell.angle_beta   90.00
_cell.angle_gamma   90.00
#
_symmetry.space_group_name_H-M   'P 1'
#
loop_
_entity.id
_entity.type
_entity.pdbx_description
1 polymer ?
#
loop_
_entity_poly.entity_id
_entity_poly.type
_entity_poly.pdbx_seq_one_letter_code
_entity_poly.pdbx_strand_id
1 'polypeptide(L)' 'MRVEERPLVRWVLVVDKAGHRHMEMRWELPTAAQQGSRAV' A
#
# COMPACT_ATOMS: atom_id res chain seq x y z
N MET A 1 -26.23 -6.66 -0.30
CA MET A 1 -24.88 -7.24 -0.39
C MET A 1 -23.97 -6.38 0.49
N ARG A 2 -23.55 -6.88 1.67
CA ARG A 2 -22.55 -6.18 2.50
C ARG A 2 -21.18 -6.52 1.95
N VAL A 3 -20.43 -5.53 1.50
CA VAL A 3 -19.02 -5.72 1.16
C VAL A 3 -18.27 -5.75 2.48
N GLU A 4 -17.72 -6.91 2.82
CA GLU A 4 -16.79 -7.02 3.94
C GLU A 4 -15.50 -6.29 3.56
N GLU A 5 -15.10 -5.30 4.36
CA GLU A 5 -13.81 -4.64 4.22
C GLU A 5 -12.71 -5.63 4.59
N ARG A 6 -12.14 -6.30 3.58
CA ARG A 6 -11.01 -7.23 3.75
C ARG A 6 -9.71 -6.47 3.51
N PRO A 7 -8.69 -6.63 4.38
CA PRO A 7 -7.42 -5.97 4.17
C PRO A 7 -6.81 -6.39 2.83
N LEU A 8 -6.33 -5.41 2.08
CA LEU A 8 -5.64 -5.62 0.82
C LEU A 8 -4.18 -5.97 1.10
N VAL A 9 -3.68 -7.02 0.45
CA VAL A 9 -2.25 -7.36 0.46
C VAL A 9 -1.63 -6.84 -0.82
N ARG A 10 -0.51 -6.11 -0.71
CA ARG A 10 0.30 -5.76 -1.87
C ARG A 10 1.78 -5.86 -1.58
N TRP A 11 2.56 -6.17 -2.61
CA TRP A 11 4.00 -6.06 -2.59
C TRP A 11 4.41 -4.65 -3.00
N VAL A 12 5.20 -3.96 -2.18
CA VAL A 12 5.73 -2.63 -2.49
C VAL A 12 7.24 -2.70 -2.67
N LEU A 13 7.74 -1.95 -3.65
CA LEU A 13 9.18 -1.75 -3.80
C LEU A 13 9.64 -0.74 -2.74
N VAL A 14 10.68 -1.09 -1.98
CA VAL A 14 11.28 -0.23 -0.97
C VAL A 14 12.75 -0.03 -1.31
N VAL A 15 13.22 1.20 -1.09
CA VAL A 15 14.63 1.56 -1.18
C VAL A 15 15.11 1.84 0.24
N ASP A 16 16.10 1.08 0.70
CA ASP A 16 16.70 1.31 2.01
C ASP A 16 17.57 2.59 2.02
N LYS A 17 18.09 2.98 3.19
CA LYS A 17 18.97 4.16 3.30
C LYS A 17 20.30 3.98 2.56
N ALA A 18 20.70 2.75 2.24
CA ALA A 18 21.91 2.41 1.50
C ALA A 18 21.67 2.34 -0.03
N GLY A 19 20.42 2.50 -0.48
CA GLY A 19 20.04 2.45 -1.89
C GLY A 19 19.70 1.05 -2.43
N HIS A 20 19.68 0.01 -1.59
CA HIS A 20 19.26 -1.32 -2.02
C HIS A 20 17.75 -1.39 -2.23
N ARG A 21 17.36 -2.16 -3.25
CA ARG A 21 15.96 -2.37 -3.62
C ARG A 21 15.50 -3.74 -3.16
N HIS A 22 14.40 -3.79 -2.39
CA HIS A 22 13.74 -5.04 -2.01
C HIS A 22 12.22 -4.89 -2.05
N MET A 23 11.51 -6.01 -2.03
CA MET A 23 10.05 -6.01 -1.95
C MET A 23 9.59 -6.28 -0.52
N GLU A 24 8.62 -5.51 -0.06
CA GLU A 24 7.94 -5.72 1.22
C GLU A 24 6.47 -6.05 1.01
N MET A 25 5.97 -7.06 1.71
CA MET A 25 4.54 -7.34 1.74
C MET A 25 3.88 -6.41 2.77
N ARG A 26 2.90 -5.60 2.33
CA ARG A 26 2.16 -4.68 3.19
C ARG A 26 0.67 -4.97 3.16
N TRP A 27 0.07 -4.91 4.34
CA TRP A 27 -1.36 -4.97 4.54
C TRP A 27 -1.92 -3.56 4.60
N GLU A 28 -2.96 -3.29 3.82
CA GLU A 28 -3.67 -2.04 3.84
C GLU A 28 -5.11 -2.30 4.24
N LEU A 29 -5.57 -1.60 5.28
CA LEU A 29 -7.00 -1.52 5.52
C LEU A 29 -7.63 -0.82 4.31
N PRO A 30 -8.77 -1.28 3.80
CA PRO A 30 -9.52 -0.55 2.79
C PRO A 30 -10.02 0.74 3.46
N THR A 31 -9.21 1.80 3.44
CA THR A 31 -9.70 3.12 3.78
C THR A 31 -10.60 3.54 2.62
N ALA A 32 -11.92 3.44 2.83
CA ALA A 32 -12.86 4.19 2.03
C ALA A 32 -12.39 5.66 2.04
N ALA A 33 -11.90 6.14 0.90
CA ALA A 33 -11.30 7.46 0.67
C ALA A 33 -9.84 7.66 1.12
N GLN A 34 -8.91 7.42 0.20
CA GLN A 34 -7.84 8.40 -0.07
C GLN A 34 -7.79 8.67 -1.57
N GLN A 35 -8.74 9.50 -2.02
CA GLN A 35 -8.57 10.31 -3.21
C GLN A 35 -7.32 11.18 -3.03
N GLY A 36 -6.42 11.13 -4.02
CA GLY A 36 -5.46 12.20 -4.30
C GLY A 36 -4.26 12.26 -3.37
N SER A 37 -3.18 11.57 -3.74
CA SER A 37 -1.85 12.18 -3.62
C SER A 37 -1.18 12.10 -4.99
N ARG A 38 -1.49 13.11 -5.80
CA ARG A 38 -0.75 13.46 -7.01
C ARG A 38 0.54 14.11 -6.54
N ALA A 39 1.67 13.46 -6.80
CA ALA A 39 2.98 14.07 -6.64
C ALA A 39 3.04 15.35 -7.49
N VAL A 40 3.47 16.44 -6.87
CA VAL A 40 3.91 17.69 -7.52
C VAL A 40 5.43 17.63 -7.63
#